data_AF-A0A2A2QWV6-F1
#
_entry.id   AF-A0A2A2QWV6-F1
#
_cell.length_a   1.000
_cell.length_b   1.000
_cell.length_c   1.000
_cell.angle_alpha   90.00
_cell.angle_beta   90.00
_cell.angle_gamma   90.00
#
_symmetry.space_group_name_H-M   'P 1'
#
loop_
_entity.id
_entity.type
_entity.pdbx_description
1 polymer ?
#
loop_
_entity_poly.entity_id
_entity_poly.type
_entity_poly.pdbx_seq_one_letter_code
_entity_poly.pdbx_strand_id
1 'polypeptide(L)'
;MSRTAGGEMVFGDTEKEAFRRLMWRMSQFSGVEVLTYAVMGNHFHLLAKVPERAKFLKRFEGEGGEAKLLEHLALLYSKAYIGGVKAELARVREAGREAEAEAILETFRRRFCDLSIFVKELKERFSRWFNKHHGRRGTLWMDRFKSVLVEDGEALRTMALYIDLNPVRAGLVEDPKDYRWTGYGEATGGSKRARRGLCKVMEAPMDSWEEKRGQLTPGEAYRCWLFGEGLEAGTEKGMGSRADAGEKRAGLEVSGRLKSALPSTLRPSKMKKGFSKERVEAVLKAGGKLSRAELLRCQVRWFSDGVAIGSKSFVEGIFTRCREHFGPKRRTGARPIREDAGGLHALRELRLKAVT
;
A
#
# COMPACT_ATOMS: atom_id res chain seq x y z
N MET A 1 7.88 -5.49 -2.91
CA MET A 1 7.61 -6.48 -3.97
C MET A 1 8.44 -7.74 -3.74
N SER A 2 7.89 -8.93 -4.01
CA SER A 2 8.66 -10.19 -4.12
C SER A 2 8.16 -11.02 -5.30
N ARG A 3 9.07 -11.74 -5.99
CA ARG A 3 8.80 -12.54 -7.19
C ARG A 3 9.10 -14.02 -6.95
N THR A 4 8.42 -14.88 -7.69
CA THR A 4 8.64 -16.32 -7.71
C THR A 4 9.96 -16.66 -8.39
N ALA A 5 10.58 -17.77 -7.98
CA ALA A 5 11.79 -18.28 -8.62
C ALA A 5 11.51 -18.58 -10.10
N GLY A 6 12.46 -18.28 -11.00
CA GLY A 6 12.30 -18.50 -12.44
C GLY A 6 11.23 -17.64 -13.13
N GLY A 7 10.52 -16.76 -12.41
CA GLY A 7 9.39 -16.00 -12.94
C GLY A 7 8.12 -16.82 -13.13
N GLU A 8 8.07 -18.03 -12.58
CA GLU A 8 6.96 -18.99 -12.71
C GLU A 8 5.61 -18.38 -12.28
N MET A 9 4.58 -18.60 -13.11
CA MET A 9 3.22 -18.12 -12.86
C MET A 9 2.45 -19.08 -11.94
N VAL A 10 2.91 -19.20 -10.69
CA VAL A 10 2.39 -20.16 -9.71
C VAL A 10 1.11 -19.70 -9.00
N PHE A 11 0.73 -18.42 -9.12
CA PHE A 11 -0.45 -17.88 -8.42
C PHE A 11 -1.72 -18.04 -9.26
N GLY A 12 -2.39 -19.19 -9.13
CA GLY A 12 -3.79 -19.39 -9.50
C GLY A 12 -4.76 -18.76 -8.50
N ASP A 13 -6.06 -18.90 -8.74
CA ASP A 13 -7.10 -18.34 -7.87
C ASP A 13 -7.03 -18.86 -6.43
N THR A 14 -6.82 -20.18 -6.29
CA THR A 14 -6.67 -20.86 -5.00
C THR A 14 -5.45 -20.34 -4.24
N GLU A 15 -4.32 -20.20 -4.93
CA GLU A 15 -3.06 -19.70 -4.35
C GLU A 15 -3.15 -18.25 -3.94
N LYS A 16 -3.75 -17.40 -4.78
CA LYS A 16 -3.97 -15.99 -4.46
C LYS A 16 -4.87 -15.85 -3.24
N GLU A 17 -5.93 -16.66 -3.13
CA GLU A 17 -6.81 -16.65 -1.96
C GLU A 17 -6.10 -17.13 -0.69
N ALA A 18 -5.33 -18.23 -0.78
CA ALA A 18 -4.53 -18.73 0.33
C ALA A 18 -3.50 -17.68 0.80
N PHE A 19 -2.81 -17.04 -0.13
CA PHE A 19 -1.86 -15.97 0.15
C PHE A 19 -2.53 -14.78 0.83
N ARG A 20 -3.67 -14.31 0.28
CA ARG A 20 -4.46 -13.20 0.83
C ARG A 20 -4.90 -13.47 2.27
N ARG A 21 -5.45 -14.65 2.53
CA ARG A 21 -5.86 -15.06 3.90
C ARG A 21 -4.68 -15.06 4.85
N LEU A 22 -3.56 -15.64 4.43
CA LEU A 22 -2.33 -15.68 5.23
C LEU A 22 -1.77 -14.28 5.49
N MET A 23 -1.75 -13.41 4.48
CA MET A 23 -1.28 -12.02 4.61
C MET A 23 -2.11 -11.25 5.65
N TRP A 24 -3.44 -11.33 5.59
CA TRP A 24 -4.30 -10.66 6.57
C TRP A 24 -4.12 -11.22 7.98
N ARG A 25 -4.01 -12.55 8.11
CA ARG A 25 -3.74 -13.23 9.39
C ARG A 25 -2.39 -12.80 9.97
N MET A 26 -1.36 -12.75 9.14
CA MET A 26 -0.02 -12.28 9.51
C MET A 26 -0.02 -10.80 9.89
N SER A 27 -0.80 -9.96 9.20
CA SER A 27 -0.90 -8.51 9.46
C SER A 27 -1.48 -8.25 10.85
N GLN A 28 -2.56 -8.95 11.17
CA GLN A 28 -3.18 -8.89 12.49
C GLN A 28 -2.24 -9.42 13.58
N PHE A 29 -1.52 -10.50 13.31
CA PHE A 29 -0.57 -11.10 14.25
C PHE A 29 0.64 -10.19 14.51
N SER A 30 1.29 -9.67 13.47
CA SER A 30 2.54 -8.91 13.62
C SER A 30 2.30 -7.44 14.00
N GLY A 31 1.09 -6.92 13.81
CA GLY A 31 0.83 -5.48 13.94
C GLY A 31 1.30 -4.66 12.74
N VAL A 32 1.90 -5.28 11.71
CA VAL A 32 2.19 -4.59 10.44
C VAL A 32 0.87 -4.36 9.71
N GLU A 33 0.50 -3.11 9.53
CA GLU A 33 -0.79 -2.71 8.97
C GLU A 33 -0.74 -2.71 7.44
N VAL A 34 -1.52 -3.57 6.80
CA VAL A 34 -1.65 -3.57 5.34
C VAL A 34 -2.64 -2.50 4.90
N LEU A 35 -2.17 -1.55 4.08
CA LEU A 35 -2.98 -0.44 3.55
C LEU A 35 -3.63 -0.80 2.21
N THR A 36 -2.85 -1.36 1.28
CA THR A 36 -3.32 -1.98 0.05
C THR A 36 -2.30 -3.00 -0.44
N TYR A 37 -2.67 -3.82 -1.42
CA TYR A 37 -1.82 -4.87 -1.96
C TYR A 37 -2.23 -5.21 -3.39
N ALA A 38 -1.41 -6.00 -4.10
CA ALA A 38 -1.80 -6.67 -5.34
C ALA A 38 -1.07 -8.01 -5.45
N VAL A 39 -1.81 -9.12 -5.62
CA VAL A 39 -1.23 -10.44 -5.90
C VAL A 39 -1.36 -10.75 -7.38
N MET A 40 -0.23 -10.81 -8.07
CA MET A 40 -0.11 -11.11 -9.50
C MET A 40 0.23 -12.59 -9.70
N GLY A 41 0.30 -13.05 -10.96
CA GLY A 41 0.58 -14.46 -11.26
C GLY A 41 1.94 -14.99 -10.79
N ASN A 42 2.95 -14.11 -10.68
CA ASN A 42 4.32 -14.49 -10.27
C ASN A 42 4.95 -13.55 -9.23
N HIS A 43 4.20 -12.59 -8.70
CA HIS A 43 4.72 -11.65 -7.72
C HIS A 43 3.60 -10.97 -6.93
N PHE A 44 3.95 -10.31 -5.83
CA PHE A 44 3.00 -9.47 -5.11
C PHE A 44 3.61 -8.11 -4.74
N HIS A 45 2.71 -7.14 -4.57
CA HIS A 45 2.98 -5.80 -4.06
C HIS A 45 2.22 -5.60 -2.76
N LEU A 46 2.83 -4.85 -1.84
CA LEU A 46 2.27 -4.57 -0.53
C LEU A 46 2.63 -3.14 -0.15
N LEU A 47 1.61 -2.34 0.21
CA LEU A 47 1.79 -1.09 0.92
C LEU A 47 1.41 -1.32 2.37
N ALA A 48 2.35 -1.07 3.27
CA ALA A 48 2.15 -1.34 4.69
C ALA A 48 2.69 -0.19 5.56
N LYS A 49 2.01 0.04 6.68
CA LYS A 49 2.45 0.92 7.76
C LYS A 49 2.95 0.05 8.91
N VAL A 50 4.15 0.36 9.40
CA VAL A 50 4.74 -0.30 10.57
C VAL A 50 4.54 0.63 11.76
N PRO A 51 3.70 0.28 12.74
CA PRO A 51 3.50 1.13 13.92
C PRO A 51 4.71 1.09 14.84
N GLU A 52 4.81 2.06 15.74
CA GLU A 52 5.84 2.04 16.77
C GLU A 52 5.69 0.80 17.67
N ARG A 53 6.73 -0.03 17.71
CA ARG A 53 6.73 -1.30 18.44
C ARG A 53 6.35 -1.11 19.92
N ALA A 54 6.92 -0.12 20.59
CA ALA A 54 6.63 0.16 22.00
C ALA A 54 5.13 0.43 22.22
N LYS A 55 4.49 1.25 21.37
CA LYS A 55 3.05 1.53 21.45
C LYS A 55 2.21 0.27 21.21
N PHE A 56 2.63 -0.59 20.28
CA PHE A 56 1.94 -1.86 20.02
C PHE A 56 2.01 -2.81 21.21
N LEU A 57 3.19 -2.92 21.85
CA LEU A 57 3.47 -3.86 22.94
C LEU A 57 2.74 -3.53 24.24
N LYS A 58 2.35 -2.27 24.49
CA LYS A 58 1.58 -1.87 25.68
C LYS A 58 0.36 -2.74 25.98
N ARG A 59 -0.27 -3.34 24.96
CA ARG A 59 -1.44 -4.23 25.14
C ARG A 59 -1.11 -5.55 25.86
N PHE A 60 0.17 -5.92 25.92
CA PHE A 60 0.69 -7.14 26.54
C PHE A 60 1.50 -6.86 27.81
N GLU A 61 1.52 -5.61 28.27
CA GLU A 61 2.19 -5.21 29.51
C GLU A 61 1.23 -5.28 30.70
N GLY A 62 1.79 -5.37 31.91
CA GLY A 62 1.05 -5.35 33.17
C GLY A 62 0.33 -6.66 33.49
N GLU A 63 -0.60 -6.57 34.46
CA GLU A 63 -1.37 -7.72 34.94
C GLU A 63 -2.20 -8.34 33.81
N GLY A 64 -2.08 -9.66 33.64
CA GLY A 64 -2.71 -10.40 32.55
C GLY A 64 -2.10 -10.17 31.16
N GLY A 65 -1.02 -9.40 31.04
CA GLY A 65 -0.33 -9.12 29.77
C GLY A 65 0.15 -10.39 29.05
N GLU A 66 0.69 -11.36 29.79
CA GLU A 66 1.09 -12.65 29.25
C GLU A 66 -0.11 -13.46 28.72
N ALA A 67 -1.22 -13.51 29.46
CA ALA A 67 -2.41 -14.21 29.01
C ALA A 67 -2.94 -13.61 27.70
N LYS A 68 -2.96 -12.27 27.60
CA LYS A 68 -3.30 -11.54 26.35
C LYS A 68 -2.33 -11.87 25.22
N LEU A 69 -1.03 -11.97 25.51
CA LEU A 69 -0.02 -12.36 24.51
C LEU A 69 -0.29 -13.77 23.99
N LEU A 70 -0.50 -14.74 24.88
CA LEU A 70 -0.80 -16.13 24.53
C LEU A 70 -2.11 -16.27 23.75
N GLU A 71 -3.13 -15.49 24.08
CA GLU A 71 -4.37 -15.40 23.30
C GLU A 71 -4.10 -14.84 21.90
N HIS A 72 -3.30 -13.78 21.80
CA HIS A 72 -2.90 -13.18 20.51
C HIS A 72 -2.11 -14.16 19.64
N LEU A 73 -1.34 -15.09 20.23
CA LEU A 73 -0.66 -16.15 19.47
C LEU A 73 -1.63 -17.09 18.74
N ALA A 74 -2.88 -17.22 19.18
CA ALA A 74 -3.91 -18.04 18.50
C ALA A 74 -4.21 -17.55 17.09
N LEU A 75 -3.91 -16.29 16.80
CA LEU A 75 -3.96 -15.76 15.44
C LEU A 75 -3.03 -16.48 14.48
N LEU A 76 -2.04 -17.27 14.92
CA LEU A 76 -1.10 -17.94 14.02
C LEU A 76 -0.78 -19.39 14.40
N TYR A 77 -0.92 -19.72 15.68
CA TYR A 77 -0.55 -21.01 16.24
C TYR A 77 -1.78 -21.86 16.58
N SER A 78 -1.60 -23.19 16.56
CA SER A 78 -2.65 -24.12 16.99
C SER A 78 -2.81 -24.10 18.51
N LYS A 79 -3.97 -24.55 19.00
CA LYS A 79 -4.22 -24.73 20.43
C LYS A 79 -3.17 -25.65 21.08
N ALA A 80 -2.79 -26.73 20.39
CA ALA A 80 -1.76 -27.66 20.86
C ALA A 80 -0.39 -26.98 21.02
N TYR A 81 0.01 -26.16 20.04
CA TYR A 81 1.27 -25.40 20.14
C TYR A 81 1.25 -24.43 21.32
N ILE A 82 0.15 -23.68 21.49
CA ILE A 82 0.02 -22.72 22.61
C ILE A 82 -0.03 -23.47 23.95
N GLY A 83 -0.67 -24.63 24.03
CA GLY A 83 -0.65 -25.50 25.19
C GLY A 83 0.77 -25.94 25.56
N GLY A 84 1.59 -26.31 24.57
CA GLY A 84 3.01 -26.61 24.78
C GLY A 84 3.80 -25.41 25.30
N VAL A 85 3.57 -24.21 24.75
CA VAL A 85 4.21 -22.97 25.26
C VAL A 85 3.80 -22.71 26.71
N LYS A 86 2.51 -22.87 27.06
CA LYS A 86 2.03 -22.71 28.44
C LYS A 86 2.67 -23.69 29.41
N ALA A 87 2.76 -24.97 29.02
CA ALA A 87 3.40 -26.00 29.83
C ALA A 87 4.89 -25.69 30.04
N GLU A 88 5.58 -25.23 29.01
CA GLU A 88 6.99 -24.86 29.12
C GLU A 88 7.19 -23.63 30.02
N LEU A 89 6.35 -22.60 29.89
CA LEU A 89 6.39 -21.43 30.77
C LEU A 89 6.15 -21.81 32.24
N ALA A 90 5.19 -22.69 32.52
CA ALA A 90 4.96 -23.20 33.87
C ALA A 90 6.18 -23.94 34.40
N ARG A 91 6.75 -24.86 33.62
CA ARG A 91 7.93 -25.66 33.98
C ARG A 91 9.16 -24.81 34.30
N VAL A 92 9.45 -23.79 33.49
CA VAL A 92 10.62 -22.92 33.76
C VAL A 92 10.42 -22.06 35.00
N ARG A 93 9.18 -21.63 35.28
CA ARG A 93 8.84 -20.84 36.46
C ARG A 93 8.83 -21.64 37.75
N GLU A 94 8.30 -22.86 37.73
CA GLU A 94 8.40 -23.79 38.87
C GLU A 94 9.85 -24.06 39.27
N ALA A 95 10.78 -24.02 38.30
CA ALA A 95 12.21 -24.13 38.53
C ALA A 95 12.89 -22.80 38.92
N GLY A 96 12.16 -21.71 39.13
CA GLY A 96 12.70 -20.39 39.48
C GLY A 96 13.45 -19.67 38.36
N ARG A 97 13.33 -20.12 37.10
CA ARG A 97 14.11 -19.62 35.95
C ARG A 97 13.33 -18.55 35.16
N GLU A 98 12.97 -17.45 35.82
CA GLU A 98 12.13 -16.39 35.20
C GLU A 98 12.78 -15.76 33.96
N ALA A 99 14.11 -15.64 33.93
CA ALA A 99 14.83 -15.13 32.76
C ALA A 99 14.60 -15.99 31.50
N GLU A 100 14.43 -17.31 31.67
CA GLU A 100 14.10 -18.20 30.55
C GLU A 100 12.64 -18.06 30.12
N ALA A 101 11.71 -17.89 31.06
CA ALA A 101 10.31 -17.59 30.75
C ALA A 101 10.21 -16.32 29.89
N GLU A 102 10.91 -15.26 30.31
CA GLU A 102 10.93 -13.99 29.58
C GLU A 102 11.61 -14.13 28.21
N ALA A 103 12.68 -14.92 28.10
CA ALA A 103 13.30 -15.22 26.82
C ALA A 103 12.34 -15.94 25.86
N ILE A 104 11.54 -16.90 26.35
CA ILE A 104 10.50 -17.59 25.57
C ILE A 104 9.48 -16.59 25.04
N LEU A 105 8.94 -15.72 25.90
CA LEU A 105 7.96 -14.71 25.49
C LEU A 105 8.54 -13.71 24.49
N GLU A 106 9.81 -13.34 24.64
CA GLU A 106 10.49 -12.41 23.73
C GLU A 106 10.67 -13.02 22.33
N THR A 107 10.78 -14.35 22.21
CA THR A 107 10.81 -15.00 20.88
C THR A 107 9.57 -14.69 20.04
N PHE A 108 8.44 -14.41 20.69
CA PHE A 108 7.21 -13.97 20.04
C PHE A 108 7.18 -12.46 19.84
N ARG A 109 7.45 -11.68 20.88
CA ARG A 109 7.38 -10.21 20.84
C ARG A 109 8.36 -9.59 19.84
N ARG A 110 9.52 -10.20 19.59
CA ARG A 110 10.49 -9.73 18.58
C ARG A 110 9.93 -9.72 17.15
N ARG A 111 8.84 -10.45 16.90
CA ARG A 111 8.22 -10.60 15.57
C ARG A 111 7.16 -9.52 15.30
N PHE A 112 6.82 -8.72 16.31
CA PHE A 112 5.84 -7.65 16.19
C PHE A 112 6.48 -6.37 15.67
N CYS A 113 5.74 -5.66 14.81
CA CYS A 113 6.12 -4.39 14.21
C CYS A 113 7.47 -4.43 13.46
N ASP A 114 7.81 -5.57 12.85
CA ASP A 114 8.99 -5.73 12.01
C ASP A 114 8.60 -6.18 10.60
N LEU A 115 8.84 -5.30 9.62
CA LEU A 115 8.51 -5.58 8.21
C LEU A 115 9.31 -6.75 7.65
N SER A 116 10.58 -6.90 8.04
CA SER A 116 11.45 -7.95 7.52
C SER A 116 11.01 -9.33 8.00
N ILE A 117 10.67 -9.46 9.29
CA ILE A 117 10.14 -10.69 9.86
C ILE A 117 8.75 -10.99 9.28
N PHE A 118 7.87 -9.99 9.20
CA PHE A 118 6.54 -10.16 8.61
C PHE A 118 6.61 -10.73 7.18
N VAL A 119 7.42 -10.13 6.30
CA VAL A 119 7.54 -10.60 4.90
C VAL A 119 8.24 -11.95 4.82
N LYS A 120 9.29 -12.19 5.63
CA LYS A 120 9.98 -13.48 5.70
C LYS A 120 8.99 -14.60 6.03
N GLU A 121 8.21 -14.42 7.09
CA GLU A 121 7.29 -15.46 7.55
C GLU A 121 6.08 -15.63 6.64
N LEU A 122 5.55 -14.55 6.06
CA LEU A 122 4.51 -14.63 5.04
C LEU A 122 4.96 -15.51 3.87
N LYS A 123 6.17 -15.27 3.36
CA LYS A 123 6.78 -16.04 2.28
C LYS A 123 7.05 -17.49 2.69
N GLU A 124 7.62 -17.72 3.86
CA GLU A 124 7.96 -19.06 4.35
C GLU A 124 6.70 -19.91 4.54
N ARG A 125 5.70 -19.39 5.26
CA ARG A 125 4.44 -20.08 5.53
C ARG A 125 3.68 -20.38 4.24
N PHE A 126 3.66 -19.42 3.31
CA PHE A 126 3.06 -19.65 2.00
C PHE A 126 3.82 -20.73 1.21
N SER A 127 5.15 -20.71 1.20
CA SER A 127 5.95 -21.74 0.52
C SER A 127 5.68 -23.13 1.07
N ARG A 128 5.59 -23.27 2.40
CA ARG A 128 5.28 -24.54 3.06
C ARG A 128 3.89 -25.04 2.69
N TRP A 129 2.90 -24.16 2.69
CA TRP A 129 1.54 -24.50 2.26
C TRP A 129 1.51 -24.89 0.77
N PHE A 130 2.07 -24.06 -0.11
CA PHE A 130 2.10 -24.27 -1.55
C PHE A 130 2.80 -25.59 -1.92
N ASN A 131 4.00 -25.81 -1.38
CA ASN A 131 4.77 -27.03 -1.63
C ASN A 131 4.01 -28.28 -1.15
N LYS A 132 3.37 -28.22 0.03
CA LYS A 132 2.54 -29.33 0.51
C LYS A 132 1.32 -29.57 -0.38
N HIS A 133 0.64 -28.50 -0.80
CA HIS A 133 -0.58 -28.58 -1.61
C HIS A 133 -0.32 -29.15 -3.01
N HIS A 134 0.84 -28.83 -3.60
CA HIS A 134 1.22 -29.23 -4.95
C HIS A 134 2.19 -30.44 -4.99
N GLY A 135 2.45 -31.10 -3.86
CA GLY A 135 3.43 -32.19 -3.79
C GLY A 135 4.86 -31.78 -4.19
N ARG A 136 5.17 -30.48 -4.16
CA ARG A 136 6.43 -29.89 -4.60
C ARG A 136 7.44 -29.82 -3.45
N ARG A 137 8.73 -29.78 -3.80
CA ARG A 137 9.83 -29.44 -2.89
C ARG A 137 10.66 -28.29 -3.47
N GLY A 138 11.39 -27.57 -2.61
CA GLY A 138 12.30 -26.51 -3.02
C GLY A 138 11.76 -25.08 -2.90
N THR A 139 12.57 -24.13 -3.37
CA THR A 139 12.37 -22.70 -3.18
C THR A 139 11.24 -22.17 -4.07
N LEU A 140 10.32 -21.38 -3.50
CA LEU A 140 9.24 -20.72 -4.24
C LEU A 140 9.61 -19.30 -4.69
N TRP A 141 10.49 -18.62 -3.96
CA TRP A 141 10.79 -17.20 -4.12
C TRP A 141 12.22 -17.00 -4.61
N MET A 142 12.42 -16.06 -5.54
CA MET A 142 13.75 -15.78 -6.11
C MET A 142 14.67 -15.11 -5.08
N ASP A 143 14.33 -13.87 -4.68
CA ASP A 143 15.17 -13.02 -3.84
C ASP A 143 14.47 -12.62 -2.52
N ARG A 144 15.22 -11.92 -1.66
CA ARG A 144 14.64 -11.08 -0.60
C ARG A 144 13.65 -10.07 -1.21
N PHE A 145 12.68 -9.63 -0.41
CA PHE A 145 11.78 -8.57 -0.83
C PHE A 145 12.53 -7.25 -1.05
N LYS A 146 12.08 -6.47 -2.03
CA LYS A 146 12.42 -5.06 -2.15
C LYS A 146 11.44 -4.21 -1.34
N SER A 147 11.95 -3.20 -0.67
CA SER A 147 11.17 -2.21 0.08
C SER A 147 11.56 -0.79 -0.30
N VAL A 148 10.55 0.08 -0.34
CA VAL A 148 10.66 1.50 -0.63
C VAL A 148 9.99 2.24 0.52
N LEU A 149 10.67 3.21 1.12
CA LEU A 149 10.03 4.10 2.10
C LEU A 149 9.13 5.10 1.36
N VAL A 150 7.93 5.31 1.86
CA VAL A 150 6.95 6.20 1.23
C VAL A 150 6.50 7.23 2.26
N GLU A 151 6.60 8.51 1.91
CA GLU A 151 6.06 9.59 2.75
C GLU A 151 4.53 9.53 2.77
N ASP A 152 3.93 9.95 3.89
CA ASP A 152 2.48 10.15 3.99
C ASP A 152 1.99 11.20 2.97
N GLY A 153 0.67 11.34 2.83
CA GLY A 153 0.08 12.29 1.91
C GLY A 153 0.15 11.83 0.45
N GLU A 154 0.66 12.70 -0.41
CA GLU A 154 0.61 12.49 -1.86
C GLU A 154 1.38 11.26 -2.32
N ALA A 155 2.58 11.01 -1.77
CA ALA A 155 3.39 9.85 -2.14
C ALA A 155 2.71 8.53 -1.75
N LEU A 156 2.09 8.48 -0.57
CA LEU A 156 1.32 7.34 -0.09
C LEU A 156 0.15 7.04 -1.02
N ARG A 157 -0.63 8.06 -1.40
CA ARG A 157 -1.72 7.93 -2.38
C ARG A 157 -1.22 7.46 -3.74
N THR A 158 -0.15 8.05 -4.28
CA THR A 158 0.45 7.61 -5.55
C THR A 158 0.82 6.14 -5.50
N MET A 159 1.47 5.70 -4.43
CA MET A 159 1.91 4.32 -4.30
C MET A 159 0.73 3.34 -4.20
N ALA A 160 -0.33 3.72 -3.47
CA ALA A 160 -1.52 2.89 -3.36
C ALA A 160 -2.21 2.69 -4.73
N LEU A 161 -2.43 3.79 -5.47
CA LEU A 161 -3.00 3.77 -6.81
C LEU A 161 -2.12 2.97 -7.77
N TYR A 162 -0.80 3.17 -7.70
CA TYR A 162 0.16 2.38 -8.47
C TYR A 162 -0.01 0.88 -8.21
N ILE A 163 -0.17 0.48 -6.95
CA ILE A 163 -0.33 -0.91 -6.57
C ILE A 163 -1.64 -1.48 -7.12
N ASP A 164 -2.77 -0.80 -6.89
CA ASP A 164 -4.09 -1.26 -7.31
C ASP A 164 -4.28 -1.27 -8.84
N LEU A 165 -3.51 -0.48 -9.58
CA LEU A 165 -3.51 -0.48 -11.06
C LEU A 165 -2.64 -1.58 -11.68
N ASN A 166 -1.86 -2.37 -10.92
CA ASN A 166 -1.02 -3.43 -11.48
C ASN A 166 -1.79 -4.42 -12.40
N PRO A 167 -2.99 -4.92 -12.03
CA PRO A 167 -3.75 -5.83 -12.89
C PRO A 167 -4.16 -5.20 -14.22
N VAL A 168 -4.54 -3.91 -14.21
CA VAL A 168 -4.88 -3.16 -15.41
C VAL A 168 -3.65 -3.02 -16.31
N ARG A 169 -2.50 -2.65 -15.73
CA ARG A 169 -1.22 -2.54 -16.47
C ARG A 169 -0.75 -3.85 -17.07
N ALA A 170 -1.07 -4.97 -16.42
CA ALA A 170 -0.76 -6.31 -16.90
C ALA A 170 -1.79 -6.83 -17.92
N GLY A 171 -2.83 -6.05 -18.26
CA GLY A 171 -3.89 -6.45 -19.19
C GLY A 171 -4.80 -7.55 -18.65
N LEU A 172 -4.83 -7.77 -17.32
CA LEU A 172 -5.65 -8.82 -16.69
C LEU A 172 -7.12 -8.40 -16.57
N VAL A 173 -7.39 -7.11 -16.39
CA VAL A 173 -8.73 -6.52 -16.26
C VAL A 173 -8.73 -5.10 -16.84
N GLU A 174 -9.90 -4.60 -17.25
CA GLU A 174 -10.07 -3.22 -17.72
C GLU A 174 -10.28 -2.22 -16.56
N ASP A 175 -11.03 -2.62 -15.52
CA ASP A 175 -11.27 -1.82 -14.31
C ASP A 175 -10.58 -2.50 -13.10
N PRO A 176 -9.79 -1.76 -12.29
CA PRO A 176 -9.11 -2.35 -11.14
C PRO A 176 -10.04 -2.95 -10.08
N LYS A 177 -11.33 -2.57 -10.05
CA LYS A 177 -12.32 -3.19 -9.15
C LYS A 177 -12.58 -4.66 -9.49
N ASP A 178 -12.40 -5.05 -10.76
CA ASP A 178 -12.74 -6.38 -11.26
C ASP A 178 -11.65 -7.41 -10.93
N TYR A 179 -10.52 -6.97 -10.37
CA TYR A 179 -9.46 -7.86 -9.89
C TYR A 179 -9.48 -7.96 -8.36
N ARG A 180 -10.19 -8.98 -7.85
CA ARG A 180 -10.42 -9.17 -6.39
C ARG A 180 -9.16 -9.35 -5.54
N TRP A 181 -7.99 -9.57 -6.13
CA TRP A 181 -6.72 -9.78 -5.42
C TRP A 181 -5.87 -8.50 -5.33
N THR A 182 -6.53 -7.34 -5.35
CA THR A 182 -5.96 -6.05 -4.92
C THR A 182 -6.68 -5.53 -3.69
N GLY A 183 -6.10 -4.53 -3.02
CA GLY A 183 -6.78 -3.86 -1.92
C GLY A 183 -8.03 -3.12 -2.38
N TYR A 184 -7.99 -2.45 -3.54
CA TYR A 184 -9.17 -1.79 -4.09
C TYR A 184 -10.27 -2.76 -4.55
N GLY A 185 -9.90 -3.84 -5.25
CA GLY A 185 -10.86 -4.89 -5.62
C GLY A 185 -11.49 -5.55 -4.39
N GLU A 186 -10.70 -5.83 -3.35
CA GLU A 186 -11.23 -6.37 -2.09
C GLU A 186 -12.12 -5.35 -1.35
N ALA A 187 -11.78 -4.06 -1.35
CA ALA A 187 -12.56 -3.00 -0.69
C ALA A 187 -13.92 -2.75 -1.37
N THR A 188 -13.94 -2.71 -2.70
CA THR A 188 -15.17 -2.60 -3.50
C THR A 188 -16.05 -3.84 -3.37
N GLY A 189 -15.45 -5.02 -3.16
CA GLY A 189 -16.15 -6.26 -2.77
C GLY A 189 -16.68 -6.30 -1.33
N GLY A 190 -16.62 -5.19 -0.57
CA GLY A 190 -17.25 -5.09 0.76
C GLY A 190 -16.33 -5.38 1.96
N SER A 191 -15.03 -5.61 1.73
CA SER A 191 -14.11 -5.94 2.82
C SER A 191 -13.80 -4.72 3.70
N LYS A 192 -14.31 -4.73 4.94
CA LYS A 192 -14.06 -3.67 5.95
C LYS A 192 -12.56 -3.43 6.18
N ARG A 193 -11.74 -4.48 6.25
CA ARG A 193 -10.29 -4.35 6.46
C ARG A 193 -9.56 -3.65 5.31
N ALA A 194 -9.94 -3.96 4.06
CA ALA A 194 -9.35 -3.32 2.89
C ALA A 194 -9.80 -1.85 2.79
N ARG A 195 -11.09 -1.58 3.06
CA ARG A 195 -11.63 -0.22 3.18
C ARG A 195 -10.90 0.62 4.22
N ARG A 196 -10.64 0.07 5.41
CA ARG A 196 -9.86 0.75 6.47
C ARG A 196 -8.45 1.13 6.01
N GLY A 197 -7.77 0.23 5.29
CA GLY A 197 -6.45 0.49 4.72
C GLY A 197 -6.47 1.66 3.72
N LEU A 198 -7.44 1.67 2.81
CA LEU A 198 -7.59 2.75 1.83
C LEU A 198 -8.11 4.06 2.44
N CYS A 199 -8.94 4.02 3.48
CA CYS A 199 -9.31 5.23 4.23
C CYS A 199 -8.07 5.91 4.83
N LYS A 200 -7.12 5.14 5.39
CA LYS A 200 -5.84 5.69 5.88
C LYS A 200 -5.03 6.34 4.77
N VAL A 201 -4.98 5.72 3.59
CA VAL A 201 -4.33 6.30 2.40
C VAL A 201 -4.98 7.62 1.99
N MET A 202 -6.30 7.71 2.12
CA MET A 202 -7.09 8.91 1.81
C MET A 202 -7.17 9.93 2.96
N GLU A 203 -6.47 9.69 4.08
CA GLU A 203 -6.55 10.53 5.29
C GLU A 203 -8.00 10.69 5.82
N ALA A 204 -8.83 9.67 5.59
CA ALA A 204 -10.21 9.60 6.05
C ALA A 204 -10.34 8.67 7.26
N PRO A 205 -11.36 8.88 8.13
CA PRO A 205 -11.69 7.96 9.20
C PRO A 205 -11.93 6.54 8.70
N MET A 206 -11.49 5.57 9.51
CA MET A 206 -11.35 4.17 9.09
C MET A 206 -12.65 3.51 8.64
N ASP A 207 -13.79 3.92 9.21
CA ASP A 207 -15.10 3.34 8.91
C ASP A 207 -15.95 4.24 8.00
N SER A 208 -15.34 5.28 7.38
CA SER A 208 -16.06 6.27 6.56
C SER A 208 -16.00 5.99 5.05
N TRP A 209 -15.68 4.77 4.60
CA TRP A 209 -15.46 4.46 3.16
C TRP A 209 -16.64 4.85 2.25
N GLU A 210 -17.87 4.72 2.75
CA GLU A 210 -19.12 5.03 2.07
C GLU A 210 -19.80 6.29 2.63
N GLU A 211 -19.18 6.95 3.61
CA GLU A 211 -19.70 8.17 4.21
C GLU A 211 -19.22 9.38 3.41
N LYS A 212 -20.15 10.23 2.96
CA LYS A 212 -19.81 11.43 2.18
C LYS A 212 -18.97 12.40 3.02
N ARG A 213 -17.90 12.92 2.42
CA ARG A 213 -17.07 13.99 2.97
C ARG A 213 -16.97 15.10 1.94
N GLY A 214 -17.88 16.07 2.05
CA GLY A 214 -18.15 17.01 0.96
C GLY A 214 -18.99 16.34 -0.13
N GLN A 215 -18.54 16.41 -1.38
CA GLN A 215 -19.29 15.86 -2.53
C GLN A 215 -19.08 14.36 -2.74
N LEU A 216 -17.94 13.82 -2.29
CA LEU A 216 -17.55 12.43 -2.53
C LEU A 216 -17.34 11.68 -1.22
N THR A 217 -17.58 10.39 -1.24
CA THR A 217 -17.07 9.44 -0.24
C THR A 217 -15.56 9.19 -0.47
N PRO A 218 -14.81 8.69 0.52
CA PRO A 218 -13.43 8.24 0.31
C PRO A 218 -13.28 7.21 -0.81
N GLY A 219 -14.24 6.30 -0.97
CA GLY A 219 -14.23 5.31 -2.05
C GLY A 219 -14.42 5.93 -3.43
N GLU A 220 -15.33 6.90 -3.57
CA GLU A 220 -15.53 7.66 -4.81
C GLU A 220 -14.31 8.52 -5.12
N ALA A 221 -13.74 9.20 -4.13
CA ALA A 221 -12.51 9.96 -4.29
C ALA A 221 -11.36 9.05 -4.77
N TYR A 222 -11.11 7.92 -4.10
CA TYR A 222 -10.08 6.96 -4.52
C TYR A 222 -10.30 6.49 -5.96
N ARG A 223 -11.56 6.22 -6.34
CA ARG A 223 -11.92 5.88 -7.72
C ARG A 223 -11.58 7.02 -8.69
N CYS A 224 -11.98 8.25 -8.40
CA CYS A 224 -11.62 9.41 -9.20
C CYS A 224 -10.10 9.50 -9.44
N TRP A 225 -9.28 9.30 -8.41
CA TRP A 225 -7.82 9.30 -8.51
C TRP A 225 -7.25 8.15 -9.38
N LEU A 226 -7.87 6.96 -9.40
CA LEU A 226 -7.48 5.86 -10.29
C LEU A 226 -7.70 6.16 -11.78
N PHE A 227 -8.64 7.06 -12.10
CA PHE A 227 -9.02 7.42 -13.46
C PHE A 227 -8.55 8.82 -13.89
N GLY A 228 -7.94 9.59 -12.98
CA GLY A 228 -7.34 10.89 -13.28
C GLY A 228 -8.30 12.05 -13.19
N GLU A 229 -9.56 11.80 -12.86
CA GLU A 229 -10.56 12.83 -12.59
C GLU A 229 -10.54 13.19 -11.10
N GLY A 230 -9.39 13.61 -10.57
CA GLY A 230 -9.31 14.14 -9.21
C GLY A 230 -9.65 15.63 -9.23
N LEU A 231 -10.77 16.01 -8.59
CA LEU A 231 -11.12 17.37 -8.18
C LEU A 231 -9.85 18.19 -7.91
N GLU A 232 -9.68 19.29 -8.64
CA GLU A 232 -8.66 20.28 -8.37
C GLU A 232 -8.74 20.66 -6.89
N ALA A 233 -7.76 20.21 -6.10
CA ALA A 233 -7.55 20.77 -4.79
C ALA A 233 -7.18 22.24 -5.02
N GLY A 234 -8.12 23.13 -4.72
CA GLY A 234 -7.92 24.56 -4.80
C GLY A 234 -6.59 24.90 -4.14
N THR A 235 -5.71 25.52 -4.92
CA THR A 235 -4.42 26.02 -4.46
C THR A 235 -4.62 26.82 -3.18
N GLU A 236 -4.09 26.33 -2.06
CA GLU A 236 -3.86 27.15 -0.88
C GLU A 236 -2.91 28.28 -1.30
N LYS A 237 -3.46 29.46 -1.56
CA LYS A 237 -2.66 30.67 -1.73
C LYS A 237 -2.06 31.01 -0.38
N GLY A 238 -0.74 31.11 -0.37
CA GLY A 238 0.08 31.34 0.81
C GLY A 238 -0.34 32.56 1.63
N MET A 239 -0.24 32.40 2.94
CA MET A 239 -0.14 33.48 3.91
C MET A 239 1.08 34.34 3.59
N GLY A 240 0.83 35.51 3.00
CA GLY A 240 1.73 36.64 2.97
C GLY A 240 1.08 37.79 3.73
N SER A 241 1.76 38.27 4.77
CA SER A 241 1.39 39.39 5.62
C SER A 241 1.13 40.70 4.85
N ARG A 242 0.08 41.43 5.21
CA ARG A 242 0.13 42.87 5.52
C ARG A 242 -1.20 43.37 6.08
N ALA A 243 -1.08 44.34 6.97
CA ALA A 243 -2.15 44.95 7.75
C ALA A 243 -2.98 45.97 6.96
N ASP A 244 -4.20 46.14 7.47
CA ASP A 244 -4.98 47.38 7.61
C ASP A 244 -5.99 47.82 6.53
N ALA A 245 -7.09 48.39 7.06
CA ALA A 245 -8.17 49.19 6.48
C ALA A 245 -9.39 48.52 5.79
N GLY A 246 -10.57 48.72 6.41
CA GLY A 246 -11.73 49.33 5.72
C GLY A 246 -12.82 48.42 5.13
N GLU A 247 -13.94 48.33 5.85
CA GLU A 247 -15.32 48.47 5.36
C GLU A 247 -15.66 48.21 3.87
N LYS A 248 -16.49 47.19 3.58
CA LYS A 248 -17.87 47.33 3.03
C LYS A 248 -18.41 46.01 2.48
N ARG A 249 -19.66 45.71 2.86
CA ARG A 249 -20.57 44.77 2.19
C ARG A 249 -20.96 45.31 0.81
N ALA A 250 -20.91 44.46 -0.20
CA ALA A 250 -21.79 44.54 -1.37
C ALA A 250 -21.87 43.14 -2.01
N GLY A 251 -23.10 42.66 -2.20
CA GLY A 251 -23.37 41.41 -2.91
C GLY A 251 -23.19 41.54 -4.41
N LEU A 252 -23.14 40.40 -5.10
CA LEU A 252 -23.60 40.31 -6.48
C LEU A 252 -24.13 38.90 -6.74
N GLU A 253 -25.41 38.85 -7.10
CA GLU A 253 -26.13 37.70 -7.61
C GLU A 253 -25.53 37.24 -8.95
N VAL A 254 -25.58 35.92 -9.23
CA VAL A 254 -25.52 35.43 -10.60
C VAL A 254 -26.73 34.53 -10.85
N SER A 255 -27.57 35.02 -11.76
CA SER A 255 -28.82 34.45 -12.23
C SER A 255 -28.67 33.06 -12.85
N GLY A 256 -29.67 32.23 -12.64
CA GLY A 256 -29.80 30.94 -13.30
C GLY A 256 -30.18 31.02 -14.78
N ARG A 257 -29.90 29.93 -15.49
CA ARG A 257 -30.75 29.38 -16.55
C ARG A 257 -30.51 27.89 -16.71
N LEU A 258 -31.43 27.11 -16.14
CA LEU A 258 -31.78 25.77 -16.61
C LEU A 258 -32.72 25.92 -17.82
N LYS A 259 -32.50 25.12 -18.88
CA LYS A 259 -33.50 24.49 -19.78
C LYS A 259 -32.73 23.83 -20.93
N SER A 260 -32.60 22.50 -20.91
CA SER A 260 -33.54 21.49 -21.48
C SER A 260 -33.34 21.25 -22.98
N ALA A 261 -32.71 20.12 -23.32
CA ALA A 261 -32.97 19.37 -24.56
C ALA A 261 -32.39 17.95 -24.40
N LEU A 262 -33.28 16.97 -24.15
CA LEU A 262 -33.01 15.54 -24.28
C LEU A 262 -33.89 15.03 -25.42
N PRO A 263 -33.33 14.30 -26.39
CA PRO A 263 -34.07 13.25 -27.09
C PRO A 263 -33.70 11.90 -26.47
N SER A 264 -34.71 11.19 -25.99
CA SER A 264 -34.64 9.80 -25.59
C SER A 264 -34.59 8.88 -26.82
N THR A 265 -33.48 8.22 -27.11
CA THR A 265 -33.46 6.91 -27.79
C THR A 265 -32.12 6.17 -27.58
N LEU A 266 -32.21 4.98 -26.99
CA LEU A 266 -31.39 3.77 -27.25
C LEU A 266 -29.88 3.72 -26.84
N ARG A 267 -29.67 3.25 -25.59
CA ARG A 267 -28.83 2.10 -25.16
C ARG A 267 -27.28 2.05 -25.37
N PRO A 268 -26.57 1.27 -24.52
CA PRO A 268 -25.18 1.51 -24.14
C PRO A 268 -24.18 0.61 -24.86
N SER A 269 -23.06 1.17 -25.35
CA SER A 269 -21.76 0.47 -25.44
C SER A 269 -20.73 1.34 -26.15
N LYS A 270 -19.83 1.98 -25.41
CA LYS A 270 -18.41 2.11 -25.81
C LYS A 270 -17.59 2.17 -24.53
N MET A 271 -17.29 1.01 -23.95
CA MET A 271 -16.19 0.87 -23.01
C MET A 271 -14.93 1.36 -23.72
N LYS A 272 -14.35 2.45 -23.23
CA LYS A 272 -13.09 2.98 -23.78
C LYS A 272 -11.97 2.03 -23.33
N LYS A 273 -11.51 1.19 -24.26
CA LYS A 273 -10.27 0.42 -24.13
C LYS A 273 -9.15 1.36 -23.70
N GLY A 274 -8.32 0.90 -22.76
CA GLY A 274 -7.11 1.62 -22.33
C GLY A 274 -6.26 2.06 -23.53
N PHE A 275 -5.48 3.12 -23.33
CA PHE A 275 -4.66 3.70 -24.40
C PHE A 275 -3.65 2.68 -24.92
N SER A 276 -3.53 2.59 -26.25
CA SER A 276 -2.46 1.83 -26.86
C SER A 276 -1.12 2.50 -26.55
N LYS A 277 -0.06 1.69 -26.46
CA LYS A 277 1.31 2.14 -26.19
C LYS A 277 1.73 3.27 -27.14
N GLU A 278 1.31 3.18 -28.38
CA GLU A 278 1.57 4.15 -29.45
C GLU A 278 0.93 5.51 -29.15
N ARG A 279 -0.25 5.52 -28.49
CA ARG A 279 -0.95 6.76 -28.11
C ARG A 279 -0.28 7.46 -26.93
N VAL A 280 0.23 6.69 -25.96
CA VAL A 280 1.03 7.21 -24.84
C VAL A 280 2.34 7.80 -25.37
N GLU A 281 3.05 7.06 -26.22
CA GLU A 281 4.29 7.50 -26.84
C GLU A 281 4.08 8.72 -27.76
N ALA A 282 2.95 8.82 -28.45
CA ALA A 282 2.60 9.98 -29.28
C ALA A 282 2.37 11.25 -28.46
N VAL A 283 1.66 11.16 -27.32
CA VAL A 283 1.46 12.30 -26.41
C VAL A 283 2.80 12.77 -25.83
N LEU A 284 3.64 11.83 -25.39
CA LEU A 284 4.99 12.12 -24.88
C LEU A 284 5.90 12.74 -25.95
N LYS A 285 5.84 12.25 -27.19
CA LYS A 285 6.63 12.75 -28.32
C LYS A 285 6.15 14.12 -28.82
N ALA A 286 4.87 14.45 -28.63
CA ALA A 286 4.29 15.75 -28.98
C ALA A 286 4.48 16.83 -27.88
N GLY A 287 5.21 16.52 -26.80
CA GLY A 287 5.37 17.45 -25.66
C GLY A 287 4.11 17.61 -24.80
N GLY A 288 3.10 16.75 -25.00
CA GLY A 288 1.92 16.69 -24.14
C GLY A 288 2.27 16.05 -22.80
N LYS A 289 1.79 16.64 -21.71
CA LYS A 289 1.91 16.05 -20.37
C LYS A 289 0.78 15.03 -20.19
N LEU A 290 1.12 13.76 -19.95
CA LEU A 290 0.15 12.78 -19.50
C LEU A 290 -0.38 13.17 -18.11
N SER A 291 -1.66 12.95 -17.88
CA SER A 291 -2.23 13.03 -16.54
C SER A 291 -1.59 11.97 -15.63
N ARG A 292 -1.59 12.23 -14.32
CA ARG A 292 -1.05 11.29 -13.32
C ARG A 292 -1.67 9.89 -13.44
N ALA A 293 -2.96 9.78 -13.70
CA ALA A 293 -3.59 8.48 -13.86
C ALA A 293 -3.17 7.77 -15.14
N GLU A 294 -2.93 8.50 -16.23
CA GLU A 294 -2.40 7.92 -17.47
C GLU A 294 -0.99 7.37 -17.24
N LEU A 295 -0.13 8.09 -16.51
CA LEU A 295 1.21 7.60 -16.15
C LEU A 295 1.16 6.36 -15.26
N LEU A 296 0.27 6.34 -14.26
CA LEU A 296 0.11 5.19 -13.37
C LEU A 296 -0.48 3.95 -14.08
N ARG A 297 -1.13 4.13 -15.24
CA ARG A 297 -1.60 3.05 -16.12
C ARG A 297 -0.55 2.58 -17.12
N CYS A 298 0.53 3.32 -17.32
CA CYS A 298 1.65 2.87 -18.13
C CYS A 298 2.50 1.86 -17.34
N GLN A 299 3.17 0.91 -18.03
CA GLN A 299 4.08 -0.06 -17.39
C GLN A 299 5.35 0.61 -16.86
N VAL A 300 5.18 1.35 -15.79
CA VAL A 300 6.17 2.15 -15.09
C VAL A 300 6.80 1.26 -14.00
N ARG A 301 8.01 0.74 -14.25
CA ARG A 301 8.82 -0.04 -13.29
C ARG A 301 9.39 0.74 -12.08
N TRP A 302 9.06 2.02 -11.92
CA TRP A 302 9.91 2.99 -11.23
C TRP A 302 9.70 2.92 -9.72
N PHE A 303 8.44 2.77 -9.28
CA PHE A 303 8.05 2.86 -7.87
C PHE A 303 8.64 1.77 -6.97
N SER A 304 9.05 0.61 -7.52
CA SER A 304 9.63 -0.49 -6.75
C SER A 304 11.16 -0.47 -6.65
N ASP A 305 11.82 0.41 -7.42
CA ASP A 305 13.29 0.51 -7.48
C ASP A 305 13.84 1.76 -6.75
N GLY A 306 12.96 2.68 -6.34
CA GLY A 306 13.31 3.77 -5.44
C GLY A 306 13.60 3.26 -4.03
N VAL A 307 14.59 3.81 -3.32
CA VAL A 307 14.81 3.45 -1.90
C VAL A 307 13.84 4.22 -0.99
N ALA A 308 13.52 5.46 -1.35
CA ALA A 308 12.51 6.29 -0.70
C ALA A 308 11.79 7.13 -1.76
N ILE A 309 10.51 7.42 -1.56
CA ILE A 309 9.66 8.25 -2.41
C ILE A 309 8.86 9.23 -1.54
N GLY A 310 8.86 10.50 -1.90
CA GLY A 310 8.20 11.56 -1.15
C GLY A 310 8.53 12.95 -1.68
N SER A 311 8.27 13.96 -0.86
CA SER A 311 8.77 15.32 -1.03
C SER A 311 10.30 15.35 -1.10
N LYS A 312 10.86 16.43 -1.67
CA LYS A 312 12.31 16.62 -1.73
C LYS A 312 12.95 16.58 -0.34
N SER A 313 12.34 17.27 0.64
CA SER A 313 12.83 17.32 2.03
C SER A 313 12.85 15.95 2.68
N PHE A 314 11.79 15.14 2.50
CA PHE A 314 11.74 13.77 3.01
C PHE A 314 12.87 12.92 2.44
N VAL A 315 13.05 12.94 1.12
CA VAL A 315 14.07 12.12 0.46
C VAL A 315 15.49 12.56 0.85
N GLU A 316 15.75 13.87 0.99
CA GLU A 316 17.03 14.37 1.49
C GLU A 316 17.27 14.03 2.97
N GLY A 317 16.21 13.99 3.79
CA GLY A 317 16.27 13.53 5.17
C GLY A 317 16.72 12.07 5.26
N ILE A 318 16.13 11.19 4.44
CA ILE A 318 16.55 9.78 4.35
C ILE A 318 17.98 9.66 3.82
N PHE A 319 18.34 10.44 2.79
CA PHE A 319 19.70 10.46 2.26
C PHE A 319 20.75 10.80 3.32
N THR A 320 20.48 11.84 4.12
CA THR A 320 21.35 12.27 5.22
C THR A 320 21.52 11.16 6.26
N ARG A 321 20.41 10.52 6.68
CA ARG A 321 20.44 9.42 7.65
C ARG A 321 21.22 8.20 7.15
N CYS A 322 21.24 7.98 5.84
CA CYS A 322 21.93 6.85 5.22
C CYS A 322 23.22 7.28 4.50
N ARG A 323 23.83 8.42 4.85
CA ARG A 323 24.93 9.03 4.08
C ARG A 323 26.11 8.07 3.86
N GLU A 324 26.42 7.23 4.84
CA GLU A 324 27.49 6.22 4.80
C GLU A 324 27.33 5.20 3.66
N HIS A 325 26.10 4.97 3.18
CA HIS A 325 25.81 4.01 2.12
C HIS A 325 25.97 4.58 0.70
N PHE A 326 26.42 5.84 0.56
CA PHE A 326 26.55 6.51 -0.74
C PHE A 326 27.96 7.05 -0.97
N GLY A 327 28.44 7.00 -2.21
CA GLY A 327 29.77 7.49 -2.57
C GLY A 327 30.01 8.96 -2.18
N PRO A 328 31.26 9.36 -1.91
CA PRO A 328 31.60 10.69 -1.41
C PRO A 328 31.20 11.81 -2.39
N LYS A 329 31.19 11.51 -3.70
CA LYS A 329 30.80 12.46 -4.76
C LYS A 329 29.30 12.78 -4.79
N ARG A 330 28.44 11.94 -4.21
CA ARG A 330 27.00 12.18 -4.19
C ARG A 330 26.67 13.20 -3.10
N ARG A 331 26.39 14.44 -3.50
CA ARG A 331 26.09 15.55 -2.57
C ARG A 331 24.62 15.65 -2.17
N THR A 332 23.71 15.20 -3.03
CA THR A 332 22.25 15.23 -2.81
C THR A 332 21.62 13.88 -3.10
N GLY A 333 20.57 13.57 -2.35
CA GLY A 333 19.82 12.33 -2.45
C GLY A 333 18.65 12.39 -3.43
N ALA A 334 17.89 13.48 -3.39
CA ALA A 334 16.62 13.60 -4.08
C ALA A 334 16.83 13.71 -5.60
N ARG A 335 16.14 12.85 -6.33
CA ARG A 335 16.04 12.88 -7.79
C ARG A 335 14.58 13.05 -8.15
N PRO A 336 14.20 14.06 -8.95
CA PRO A 336 12.82 14.25 -9.32
C PRO A 336 12.32 13.03 -10.08
N ILE A 337 11.12 12.56 -9.76
CA ILE A 337 10.44 11.55 -10.56
C ILE A 337 9.93 12.27 -11.81
N ARG A 338 10.62 12.05 -12.93
CA ARG A 338 10.24 12.68 -14.21
C ARG A 338 8.82 12.26 -14.59
N GLU A 339 8.12 13.16 -15.28
CA GLU A 339 6.73 12.99 -15.73
C GLU A 339 5.67 12.97 -14.62
N ASP A 340 6.02 12.86 -13.33
CA ASP A 340 5.03 13.01 -12.25
C ASP A 340 4.55 14.47 -12.13
N ALA A 341 3.23 14.67 -12.18
CA ALA A 341 2.59 15.97 -12.01
C ALA A 341 2.65 16.49 -10.55
N GLY A 342 2.98 15.63 -9.58
CA GLY A 342 2.95 15.90 -8.13
C GLY A 342 4.27 16.32 -7.48
N GLY A 343 5.34 16.56 -8.24
CA GLY A 343 6.62 17.03 -7.68
C GLY A 343 7.34 16.02 -6.77
N LEU A 344 7.01 14.73 -6.87
CA LEU A 344 7.64 13.69 -6.06
C LEU A 344 9.10 13.46 -6.45
N HIS A 345 9.88 13.05 -5.45
CA HIS A 345 11.29 12.72 -5.59
C HIS A 345 11.53 11.28 -5.15
N ALA A 346 12.59 10.68 -5.69
CA ALA A 346 13.08 9.37 -5.29
C ALA A 346 14.57 9.42 -4.91
N LEU A 347 14.99 8.52 -4.01
CA LEU A 347 16.39 8.44 -3.56
C LEU A 347 17.34 7.76 -4.57
N ARG A 348 16.83 7.07 -5.59
CA ARG A 348 17.63 6.55 -6.70
C ARG A 348 16.99 6.99 -7.99
N GLU A 349 17.81 7.27 -9.01
CA GLU A 349 17.29 7.52 -10.35
C GLU A 349 16.50 6.29 -10.79
N LEU A 350 15.22 6.54 -11.08
CA LEU A 350 14.33 5.48 -11.47
C LEU A 350 14.59 5.17 -12.94
N ARG A 351 14.75 3.88 -13.27
CA ARG A 351 14.98 3.46 -14.65
C ARG A 351 13.69 3.67 -15.45
N LEU A 352 13.71 4.66 -16.33
CA LEU A 352 12.67 5.04 -17.30
C LEU A 352 12.39 4.01 -18.40
N LYS A 353 12.96 2.80 -18.34
CA LYS A 353 12.63 1.77 -19.33
C LYS A 353 11.23 1.22 -19.00
N ALA A 354 10.20 1.85 -19.57
CA ALA A 354 8.94 1.19 -19.84
C ALA A 354 9.28 -0.21 -20.38
N VAL A 355 8.69 -1.26 -19.80
CA VAL A 355 8.84 -2.58 -20.41
C VAL A 355 8.21 -2.44 -21.80
N THR A 356 9.04 -2.56 -22.83
CA THR A 356 8.60 -2.62 -24.22
C THR A 356 7.77 -3.85 -24.46
#